data_AF-S4XW69-F1
#
_entry.id   AF-S4XW69-F1
#
_cell.length_a   1.000
_cell.length_b   1.000
_cell.length_c   1.000
_cell.angle_alpha   90.00
_cell.angle_beta   90.00
_cell.angle_gamma   90.00
#
_symmetry.space_group_name_H-M   'P 1'
#
loop_
_entity.id
_entity.type
_entity.pdbx_description
1 polymer ?
#
loop_
_entity_poly.entity_id
_entity_poly.type
_entity_poly.pdbx_seq_one_letter_code
_entity_poly.pdbx_strand_id
1 'polypeptide(L)'
;MITAALVSLFAACATSGGGDVGPPVYATVCEARCACEDCSGDDEGLCEAEQEAIEERAEERCQAEHEAYVDCVRLEGRCADGHHLAEVCNAHAAALLGCLEPKGRDHCPTAGDGVCDEPQGTDTCAAGTDPADCLSFCPYTGNGVCDEPEGAGRCPAGTDVDDCKLVPCPSVQDGTCDEPEGTGRCDEGSDVDDCMGATCAEANNGECDEPEGTGICDEGTDAADCAGAPCPHVNNGACDEPEGSGYCEEGTDVADCETGAVACDDIGVCGSATSGCVACANEGSCADELEACTISDDCYFLVQCLVTCADDACIDACVEAYPDGVQTYSSYDRCLNCEQCYYSCGGSDVFEC
;
A
#
# COMPACT_ATOMS: atom_id res chain seq x y z
N MET A 1 37.06 -42.10 2.26
CA MET A 1 38.18 -41.44 1.57
C MET A 1 37.62 -40.60 0.43
N ILE A 2 37.17 -39.39 0.73
CA ILE A 2 37.19 -38.23 -0.17
C ILE A 2 37.53 -37.06 0.75
N THR A 3 38.56 -36.33 0.35
CA THR A 3 39.36 -35.43 1.17
C THR A 3 39.00 -33.99 0.78
N ALA A 4 38.80 -33.15 1.80
CA ALA A 4 39.03 -31.71 1.90
C ALA A 4 39.22 -30.85 0.63
N ALA A 5 38.44 -29.77 0.55
CA ALA A 5 38.93 -28.45 0.16
C ALA A 5 38.06 -27.36 0.84
N LEU A 6 38.58 -26.87 1.96
CA LEU A 6 38.14 -25.69 2.70
C LEU A 6 39.35 -24.73 2.73
N VAL A 7 39.08 -23.43 2.80
CA VAL A 7 40.01 -22.31 3.01
C VAL A 7 40.67 -21.76 1.74
N SER A 8 40.14 -20.63 1.25
CA SER A 8 40.90 -19.40 0.91
C SER A 8 39.94 -18.36 0.33
N LEU A 9 39.55 -17.33 1.08
CA LEU A 9 39.35 -15.95 0.60
C LEU A 9 39.01 -15.02 1.79
N PHE A 10 40.04 -14.61 2.52
CA PHE A 10 40.03 -13.41 3.37
C PHE A 10 41.44 -12.85 3.34
N ALA A 11 41.71 -11.87 2.47
CA ALA A 11 42.76 -10.84 2.59
C ALA A 11 42.97 -10.07 1.27
N ALA A 12 42.22 -8.98 1.07
CA ALA A 12 42.55 -7.75 0.34
C ALA A 12 41.21 -6.99 0.21
N CYS A 13 40.97 -5.80 0.77
CA CYS A 13 41.79 -4.60 0.71
C CYS A 13 41.68 -3.78 2.01
N ALA A 14 42.77 -3.78 2.78
CA ALA A 14 43.08 -2.68 3.68
C ALA A 14 44.34 -2.01 3.13
N THR A 15 44.17 -1.05 2.22
CA THR A 15 45.22 -0.09 1.87
C THR A 15 44.69 1.31 2.08
N SER A 16 44.93 1.79 3.30
CA SER A 16 44.99 3.21 3.64
C SER A 16 46.03 3.91 2.76
N GLY A 17 45.57 4.69 1.79
CA GLY A 17 46.40 5.57 0.98
C GLY A 17 45.58 6.79 0.60
N GLY A 18 45.65 7.85 1.42
CA GLY A 18 45.04 9.14 1.13
C GLY A 18 45.72 9.81 -0.06
N GLY A 19 45.21 9.52 -1.25
CA GLY A 19 45.32 10.37 -2.43
C GLY A 19 43.91 10.77 -2.84
N ASP A 20 43.74 12.00 -3.33
CA ASP A 20 42.54 12.40 -4.09
C ASP A 20 42.42 11.46 -5.29
N VAL A 21 41.74 10.32 -5.10
CA VAL A 21 41.32 9.44 -6.19
C VAL A 21 40.00 10.02 -6.63
N GLY A 22 39.95 10.53 -7.86
CA GLY A 22 38.68 10.93 -8.47
C GLY A 22 37.65 9.79 -8.39
N PRO A 23 36.36 10.09 -8.57
CA PRO A 23 35.31 9.08 -8.50
C PRO A 23 35.67 7.87 -9.39
N PRO A 24 35.49 6.63 -8.91
CA PRO A 24 35.75 5.45 -9.72
C PRO A 24 34.90 5.51 -10.98
N VAL A 25 35.51 5.29 -12.13
CA VAL A 25 34.80 5.18 -13.42
C VAL A 25 34.65 3.71 -13.73
N TYR A 26 33.42 3.22 -13.68
CA TYR A 26 33.08 1.83 -13.96
C TYR A 26 32.91 1.59 -15.46
N ALA A 27 33.19 0.39 -15.96
CA ALA A 27 33.04 0.03 -17.37
C ALA A 27 31.58 -0.21 -17.75
N THR A 28 30.75 -0.70 -16.81
CA THR A 28 29.32 -0.96 -17.00
C THR A 28 28.50 -0.48 -15.80
N VAL A 29 27.18 -0.40 -15.97
CA VAL A 29 26.24 -0.13 -14.87
C VAL A 29 26.30 -1.24 -13.82
N CYS A 30 26.43 -2.49 -14.28
CA CYS A 30 26.55 -3.64 -13.39
C CYS A 30 27.81 -3.62 -12.54
N GLU A 31 28.96 -3.24 -13.12
CA GLU A 31 30.19 -3.08 -12.35
C GLU A 31 30.05 -1.98 -11.28
N ALA A 32 29.39 -0.87 -11.61
CA ALA A 32 29.12 0.21 -10.66
C ALA A 32 28.23 -0.27 -9.49
N ARG A 33 27.16 -1.00 -9.81
CA ARG A 33 26.21 -1.51 -8.82
C ARG A 33 26.83 -2.60 -7.93
N CYS A 34 27.52 -3.55 -8.55
CA CYS A 34 28.15 -4.65 -7.83
C CYS A 34 29.34 -4.21 -6.98
N ALA A 35 30.02 -3.11 -7.33
CA ALA A 35 31.00 -2.50 -6.45
C ALA A 35 30.40 -1.90 -5.17
N CYS A 36 29.11 -1.54 -5.16
CA CYS A 36 28.40 -1.07 -3.97
C CYS A 36 27.81 -2.21 -3.14
N GLU A 37 27.22 -3.21 -3.82
CA GLU A 37 26.36 -4.24 -3.21
C GLU A 37 27.11 -5.55 -2.87
N ASP A 38 28.41 -5.64 -3.17
CA ASP A 38 29.22 -6.87 -2.99
C ASP A 38 28.58 -8.10 -3.66
N CYS A 39 28.15 -7.91 -4.92
CA CYS A 39 27.50 -8.96 -5.72
C CYS A 39 28.31 -10.26 -5.72
N SER A 40 27.61 -11.39 -5.61
CA SER A 40 28.19 -12.68 -5.96
C SER A 40 28.33 -12.81 -7.49
N GLY A 41 29.15 -13.73 -7.97
CA GLY A 41 29.36 -13.90 -9.42
C GLY A 41 28.09 -14.31 -10.19
N ASP A 42 27.07 -14.84 -9.52
CA ASP A 42 25.78 -15.16 -10.14
C ASP A 42 24.91 -13.89 -10.32
N ASP A 43 25.05 -12.89 -9.43
CA ASP A 43 24.31 -11.61 -9.51
C ASP A 43 24.85 -10.70 -10.63
N GLU A 44 26.17 -10.76 -10.88
CA GLU A 44 26.81 -10.05 -12.00
C GLU A 44 26.21 -10.49 -13.35
N GLY A 45 26.02 -11.80 -13.54
CA GLY A 45 25.43 -12.35 -14.76
C GLY A 45 23.96 -12.01 -14.96
N LEU A 46 23.17 -11.90 -13.88
CA LEU A 46 21.77 -11.46 -13.95
C LEU A 46 21.69 -9.98 -14.34
N CYS A 47 22.53 -9.14 -13.74
CA CYS A 47 22.56 -7.72 -14.07
C CYS A 47 22.94 -7.48 -15.54
N GLU A 48 23.96 -8.18 -16.06
CA GLU A 48 24.36 -8.05 -17.47
C GLU A 48 23.22 -8.45 -18.43
N ALA A 49 22.48 -9.51 -18.10
CA ALA A 49 21.33 -9.96 -18.89
C ALA A 49 20.17 -8.95 -18.88
N GLU A 50 19.92 -8.30 -17.73
CA GLU A 50 18.93 -7.21 -17.64
C GLU A 50 19.35 -6.00 -18.47
N GLN A 51 20.64 -5.64 -18.44
CA GLN A 51 21.17 -4.55 -19.25
C GLN A 51 21.03 -4.83 -20.75
N GLU A 52 21.35 -6.04 -21.21
CA GLU A 52 21.16 -6.45 -22.61
C GLU A 52 19.67 -6.41 -23.01
N ALA A 53 18.77 -6.84 -22.14
CA ALA A 53 17.33 -6.79 -22.41
C ALA A 53 16.80 -5.35 -22.47
N ILE A 54 17.33 -4.42 -21.67
CA ILE A 54 16.99 -2.99 -21.74
C ILE A 54 17.55 -2.38 -23.03
N GLU A 55 18.77 -2.73 -23.43
CA GLU A 55 19.37 -2.27 -24.68
C GLU A 55 18.61 -2.79 -25.90
N GLU A 56 18.13 -4.03 -25.89
CA GLU A 56 17.30 -4.60 -26.95
C GLU A 56 15.91 -3.93 -27.01
N ARG A 57 15.34 -3.56 -25.86
CA ARG A 57 14.04 -2.85 -25.77
C ARG A 57 14.13 -1.37 -26.09
N ALA A 58 15.27 -0.74 -25.82
CA ALA A 58 15.58 0.60 -26.31
C ALA A 58 15.68 0.52 -27.83
N GLU A 59 14.53 0.68 -28.50
CA GLU A 59 14.46 0.78 -29.97
C GLU A 59 15.55 1.74 -30.46
N GLU A 60 16.00 1.61 -31.71
CA GLU A 60 16.97 2.52 -32.37
C GLU A 60 16.65 4.02 -32.14
N ARG A 61 15.38 4.33 -31.84
CA ARG A 61 14.86 5.65 -31.49
C ARG A 61 15.36 6.23 -30.16
N CYS A 62 15.63 5.42 -29.15
CA CYS A 62 15.90 5.86 -27.77
C CYS A 62 17.36 5.66 -27.33
N GLN A 63 18.25 5.43 -28.30
CA GLN A 63 19.64 5.11 -28.03
C GLN A 63 20.38 6.26 -27.32
N ALA A 64 20.03 7.52 -27.63
CA ALA A 64 20.66 8.68 -27.02
C ALA A 64 20.26 8.85 -25.54
N GLU A 65 18.99 8.63 -25.23
CA GLU A 65 18.44 8.69 -23.87
C GLU A 65 18.97 7.52 -23.03
N HIS A 66 19.10 6.33 -23.64
CA HIS A 66 19.68 5.16 -22.99
C HIS A 66 21.17 5.38 -22.68
N GLU A 67 21.95 5.87 -23.64
CA GLU A 67 23.38 6.19 -23.45
C GLU A 67 23.56 7.25 -22.35
N ALA A 68 22.74 8.30 -22.35
CA ALA A 68 22.81 9.35 -21.33
C ALA A 68 22.47 8.83 -19.91
N TYR A 69 21.51 7.92 -19.79
CA TYR A 69 21.20 7.27 -18.51
C TYR A 69 22.34 6.38 -18.03
N VAL A 70 22.88 5.52 -18.90
CA VAL A 70 24.01 4.64 -18.59
C VAL A 70 25.24 5.44 -18.18
N ASP A 71 25.56 6.52 -18.88
CA ASP A 71 26.70 7.38 -18.55
C ASP A 71 26.52 8.07 -17.20
N CYS A 72 25.33 8.59 -16.91
CA CYS A 72 25.04 9.17 -15.60
C CYS A 72 25.25 8.15 -14.48
N VAL A 73 24.69 6.95 -14.62
CA VAL A 73 24.80 5.90 -13.60
C VAL A 73 26.25 5.51 -13.36
N ARG A 74 27.06 5.42 -14.42
CA ARG A 74 28.50 5.07 -14.31
C ARG A 74 29.37 6.17 -13.73
N LEU A 75 29.04 7.44 -13.96
CA LEU A 75 29.88 8.59 -13.60
C LEU A 75 29.44 9.27 -12.30
N GLU A 76 28.15 9.27 -12.01
CA GLU A 76 27.53 10.03 -10.91
C GLU A 76 26.79 9.15 -9.90
N GLY A 77 26.64 7.84 -10.19
CA GLY A 77 26.16 6.87 -9.23
C GLY A 77 27.02 6.86 -7.96
N ARG A 78 26.37 6.73 -6.80
CA ARG A 78 27.04 6.72 -5.50
C ARG A 78 26.64 5.48 -4.70
N CYS A 79 27.60 4.89 -4.01
CA CYS A 79 27.30 3.89 -3.00
C CYS A 79 26.88 4.59 -1.70
N ALA A 80 25.69 4.27 -1.18
CA ALA A 80 25.27 4.65 0.16
C ALA A 80 24.72 3.41 0.86
N ASP A 81 25.24 3.12 2.05
CA ASP A 81 24.78 2.00 2.89
C ASP A 81 24.77 0.63 2.19
N GLY A 82 25.75 0.38 1.31
CA GLY A 82 25.84 -0.87 0.55
C GLY A 82 24.93 -0.92 -0.68
N HIS A 83 24.25 0.17 -1.04
CA HIS A 83 23.37 0.24 -2.21
C HIS A 83 23.85 1.27 -3.22
N HIS A 84 23.67 0.96 -4.51
CA HIS A 84 23.98 1.90 -5.58
C HIS A 84 22.80 2.86 -5.80
N LEU A 85 22.92 4.11 -5.34
CA LEU A 85 21.91 5.14 -5.52
C LEU A 85 22.07 5.83 -6.87
N ALA A 86 21.08 5.62 -7.76
CA ALA A 86 20.97 6.29 -9.06
C ALA A 86 20.04 7.52 -9.04
N GLU A 87 19.64 8.02 -7.86
CA GLU A 87 18.71 9.15 -7.71
C GLU A 87 19.19 10.42 -8.43
N VAL A 88 20.50 10.64 -8.50
CA VAL A 88 21.12 11.76 -9.24
C VAL A 88 20.78 11.68 -10.74
N CYS A 89 20.52 10.48 -11.24
CA CYS A 89 20.21 10.18 -12.64
C CYS A 89 18.71 10.11 -12.94
N ASN A 90 17.83 10.49 -12.01
CA ASN A 90 16.37 10.45 -12.20
C ASN A 90 15.90 11.23 -13.43
N ALA A 91 16.56 12.34 -13.78
CA ALA A 91 16.23 13.11 -14.98
C ALA A 91 16.51 12.31 -16.28
N HIS A 92 17.62 11.57 -16.32
CA HIS A 92 17.96 10.71 -17.45
C HIS A 92 17.06 9.47 -17.51
N ALA A 93 16.70 8.90 -16.35
CA ALA A 93 15.76 7.79 -16.26
C ALA A 93 14.37 8.19 -16.79
N ALA A 94 13.87 9.37 -16.41
CA ALA A 94 12.59 9.90 -16.91
C ALA A 94 12.62 10.14 -18.43
N ALA A 95 13.73 10.67 -18.97
CA ALA A 95 13.88 10.87 -20.41
C ALA A 95 13.88 9.55 -21.19
N LEU A 96 14.57 8.53 -20.67
CA LEU A 96 14.57 7.20 -21.26
C LEU A 96 13.17 6.56 -21.20
N LEU A 97 12.49 6.62 -20.06
CA LEU A 97 11.12 6.11 -19.90
C LEU A 97 10.15 6.77 -20.87
N GLY A 98 10.15 8.11 -20.96
CA GLY A 98 9.29 8.83 -21.89
C GLY A 98 9.58 8.51 -23.37
N CYS A 99 10.80 8.07 -23.70
CA CYS A 99 11.12 7.60 -25.05
C CYS A 99 10.62 6.17 -25.33
N LEU A 100 10.73 5.29 -24.32
CA LEU A 100 10.30 3.89 -24.37
C LEU A 100 8.78 3.74 -24.39
N GLU A 101 8.04 4.71 -23.85
CA GLU A 101 6.58 4.70 -23.91
C GLU A 101 6.07 4.71 -25.37
N PRO A 102 5.08 3.86 -25.70
CA PRO A 102 4.63 3.70 -27.07
C PRO A 102 4.00 4.99 -27.60
N LYS A 103 4.50 5.49 -28.75
CA LYS A 103 4.04 6.68 -29.48
C LYS A 103 2.62 6.58 -30.08
N GLY A 104 1.71 5.86 -29.42
CA GLY A 104 0.30 5.70 -29.81
C GLY A 104 -0.67 6.63 -29.09
N ARG A 105 -0.21 7.43 -28.13
CA ARG A 105 -1.01 8.50 -27.50
C ARG A 105 -0.38 9.84 -27.89
N ASP A 106 -1.14 10.66 -28.61
CA ASP A 106 -0.76 12.03 -28.97
C ASP A 106 -0.40 12.80 -27.69
N HIS A 107 0.88 12.91 -27.35
CA HIS A 107 1.30 13.66 -26.16
C HIS A 107 1.11 15.16 -26.39
N CYS A 108 0.57 15.85 -25.39
CA CYS A 108 0.47 17.30 -25.40
C CYS A 108 1.89 17.89 -25.29
N PRO A 109 2.33 18.74 -26.24
CA PRO A 109 3.67 19.34 -26.21
C PRO A 109 3.93 20.22 -24.98
N THR A 110 2.86 20.62 -24.29
CA THR A 110 2.85 21.53 -23.15
C THR A 110 2.55 20.83 -21.83
N ALA A 111 2.46 19.49 -21.81
CA ALA A 111 2.24 18.77 -20.57
C ALA A 111 3.30 19.09 -19.49
N GLY A 112 2.84 19.55 -18.32
CA GLY A 112 3.67 19.94 -17.18
C GLY A 112 4.17 21.38 -17.20
N ASP A 113 3.58 22.26 -18.02
CA ASP A 113 3.92 23.68 -18.07
C ASP A 113 3.09 24.57 -17.11
N GLY A 114 2.16 23.94 -16.39
CA GLY A 114 1.26 24.56 -15.42
C GLY A 114 0.01 25.19 -16.04
N VAL A 115 -0.23 24.99 -17.34
CA VAL A 115 -1.43 25.44 -18.04
C VAL A 115 -2.18 24.22 -18.58
N CYS A 116 -3.39 24.00 -18.07
CA CYS A 116 -4.26 22.95 -18.62
C CYS A 116 -4.59 23.24 -20.08
N ASP A 117 -4.03 22.44 -20.99
CA ASP A 117 -4.18 22.63 -22.43
C ASP A 117 -5.19 21.68 -23.08
N GLU A 118 -5.82 20.82 -22.30
CA GLU A 118 -6.93 19.94 -22.71
C GLU A 118 -8.26 20.70 -22.97
N PRO A 119 -9.34 20.02 -23.43
CA PRO A 119 -10.61 20.68 -23.73
C PRO A 119 -11.28 21.41 -22.54
N GLN A 120 -10.94 21.04 -21.31
CA GLN A 120 -11.38 21.74 -20.09
C GLN A 120 -10.58 23.02 -19.79
N GLY A 121 -9.47 23.25 -20.49
CA GLY A 121 -8.62 24.43 -20.37
C GLY A 121 -8.51 25.21 -21.68
N THR A 122 -7.34 25.23 -22.32
CA THR A 122 -7.11 26.02 -23.55
C THR A 122 -7.59 25.34 -24.84
N ASP A 123 -7.94 24.05 -24.80
CA ASP A 123 -8.35 23.23 -25.95
C ASP A 123 -7.28 23.16 -27.07
N THR A 124 -6.01 23.17 -26.68
CA THR A 124 -4.87 23.03 -27.62
C THR A 124 -4.33 21.59 -27.68
N CYS A 125 -4.71 20.75 -26.73
CA CYS A 125 -4.34 19.34 -26.58
C CYS A 125 -5.57 18.43 -26.47
N ALA A 126 -5.39 17.16 -26.84
CA ALA A 126 -6.46 16.17 -26.73
C ALA A 126 -6.71 15.79 -25.26
N ALA A 127 -7.93 15.39 -24.91
CA ALA A 127 -8.24 14.97 -23.55
C ALA A 127 -7.38 13.78 -23.10
N GLY A 128 -6.87 13.82 -21.86
CA GLY A 128 -5.98 12.82 -21.27
C GLY A 128 -4.51 12.89 -21.73
N THR A 129 -4.08 13.98 -22.35
CA THR A 129 -2.72 14.19 -22.87
C THR A 129 -1.93 15.26 -22.12
N ASP A 130 -2.58 16.04 -21.27
CA ASP A 130 -2.03 16.97 -20.29
C ASP A 130 -2.76 16.85 -18.91
N PRO A 131 -2.76 15.65 -18.30
CA PRO A 131 -3.44 15.46 -17.02
C PRO A 131 -2.70 16.13 -15.84
N ALA A 132 -1.39 16.37 -15.98
CA ALA A 132 -0.56 16.95 -14.92
C ALA A 132 -0.97 18.39 -14.60
N ASP A 133 -1.28 19.20 -15.63
CA ASP A 133 -1.67 20.60 -15.42
C ASP A 133 -3.18 20.74 -15.21
N CYS A 134 -3.98 19.83 -15.77
CA CYS A 134 -5.44 19.85 -15.62
C CYS A 134 -5.96 19.34 -14.27
N LEU A 135 -5.13 18.67 -13.47
CA LEU A 135 -5.50 18.26 -12.10
C LEU A 135 -5.26 19.36 -11.05
N SER A 136 -4.74 20.54 -11.41
CA SER A 136 -4.31 21.55 -10.42
C SER A 136 -4.46 23.00 -10.87
N PHE A 137 -5.58 23.36 -11.51
CA PHE A 137 -5.72 24.67 -12.16
C PHE A 137 -6.14 25.85 -11.24
N CYS A 138 -6.76 25.59 -10.08
CA CYS A 138 -7.08 26.66 -9.13
C CYS A 138 -6.06 26.65 -7.97
N PRO A 139 -5.31 27.75 -7.73
CA PRO A 139 -4.36 27.84 -6.62
C PRO A 139 -5.05 27.82 -5.23
N TYR A 140 -6.38 27.79 -5.23
CA TYR A 140 -7.22 27.74 -4.06
C TYR A 140 -7.86 26.36 -3.85
N THR A 141 -7.64 25.38 -4.73
CA THR A 141 -8.17 24.01 -4.52
C THR A 141 -7.68 23.39 -3.23
N GLY A 142 -8.63 22.86 -2.45
CA GLY A 142 -8.40 22.22 -1.17
C GLY A 142 -8.23 23.21 -0.02
N ASN A 143 -8.69 24.46 -0.18
CA ASN A 143 -8.64 25.47 0.88
C ASN A 143 -9.92 25.50 1.74
N GLY A 144 -10.91 24.67 1.41
CA GLY A 144 -12.21 24.57 2.10
C GLY A 144 -13.19 25.68 1.76
N VAL A 145 -12.94 26.47 0.71
CA VAL A 145 -13.81 27.56 0.25
C VAL A 145 -14.05 27.39 -1.24
N CYS A 146 -15.32 27.22 -1.62
CA CYS A 146 -15.69 27.23 -3.03
C CYS A 146 -15.33 28.59 -3.68
N ASP A 147 -14.29 28.60 -4.50
CA ASP A 147 -13.74 29.77 -5.17
C ASP A 147 -14.25 29.90 -6.63
N GLU A 148 -15.15 29.03 -7.08
CA GLU A 148 -15.83 29.10 -8.38
C GLU A 148 -16.85 30.27 -8.49
N PRO A 149 -17.43 30.54 -9.68
CA PRO A 149 -18.38 31.64 -9.85
C PRO A 149 -19.62 31.56 -8.97
N GLU A 150 -20.06 30.35 -8.57
CA GLU A 150 -21.13 30.16 -7.58
C GLU A 150 -20.70 30.48 -6.13
N GLY A 151 -19.39 30.54 -5.86
CA GLY A 151 -18.81 30.87 -4.56
C GLY A 151 -18.10 32.22 -4.55
N ALA A 152 -16.81 32.25 -4.21
CA ALA A 152 -16.03 33.49 -4.09
C ALA A 152 -15.56 34.08 -5.44
N GLY A 153 -15.74 33.36 -6.56
CA GLY A 153 -15.50 33.84 -7.92
C GLY A 153 -14.03 34.16 -8.23
N ARG A 154 -13.10 33.46 -7.57
CA ARG A 154 -11.66 33.60 -7.76
C ARG A 154 -11.08 32.60 -8.75
N CYS A 155 -11.82 31.54 -9.06
CA CYS A 155 -11.47 30.48 -9.98
C CYS A 155 -12.56 30.29 -11.06
N PRO A 156 -12.18 29.85 -12.28
CA PRO A 156 -13.15 29.46 -13.30
C PRO A 156 -14.03 28.28 -12.85
N ALA A 157 -15.24 28.17 -13.41
CA ALA A 157 -16.13 27.05 -13.11
C ALA A 157 -15.48 25.69 -13.46
N GLY A 158 -15.66 24.69 -12.61
CA GLY A 158 -15.08 23.35 -12.75
C GLY A 158 -13.59 23.21 -12.38
N THR A 159 -12.98 24.22 -11.75
CA THR A 159 -11.53 24.22 -11.39
C THR A 159 -11.26 24.16 -9.90
N ASP A 160 -12.28 24.34 -9.06
CA ASP A 160 -12.22 24.23 -7.60
C ASP A 160 -13.30 23.26 -7.09
N VAL A 161 -13.40 22.14 -7.79
CA VAL A 161 -14.47 21.16 -7.59
C VAL A 161 -14.37 20.42 -6.26
N ASP A 162 -13.19 20.37 -5.65
CA ASP A 162 -13.01 19.70 -4.36
C ASP A 162 -13.62 20.51 -3.22
N ASP A 163 -13.52 21.84 -3.28
CA ASP A 163 -14.15 22.73 -2.30
C ASP A 163 -15.62 23.06 -2.66
N CYS A 164 -15.98 23.06 -3.96
CA CYS A 164 -17.33 23.39 -4.44
C CYS A 164 -18.33 22.22 -4.48
N LYS A 165 -17.91 20.98 -4.22
CA LYS A 165 -18.84 19.85 -4.04
C LYS A 165 -19.69 19.99 -2.77
N LEU A 166 -19.27 20.82 -1.83
CA LEU A 166 -20.06 21.21 -0.66
C LEU A 166 -20.93 22.41 -1.05
N VAL A 167 -22.22 22.18 -1.30
CA VAL A 167 -23.18 23.27 -1.56
C VAL A 167 -23.15 24.22 -0.36
N PRO A 168 -22.91 25.54 -0.52
CA PRO A 168 -22.79 26.42 0.64
C PRO A 168 -24.16 26.66 1.29
N CYS A 169 -24.48 25.88 2.32
CA CYS A 169 -25.55 26.16 3.27
C CYS A 169 -25.17 27.42 4.09
N PRO A 170 -26.03 28.45 4.18
CA PRO A 170 -25.72 29.67 4.94
C PRO A 170 -25.55 29.45 6.45
N SER A 171 -26.00 28.30 6.96
CA SER A 171 -26.04 27.97 8.38
C SER A 171 -24.94 27.02 8.84
N VAL A 172 -23.95 26.70 8.00
CA VAL A 172 -22.84 25.83 8.41
C VAL A 172 -22.18 26.31 9.72
N GLN A 173 -22.10 25.42 10.71
CA GLN A 173 -21.49 25.63 12.02
C GLN A 173 -22.22 26.65 12.92
N ASP A 174 -23.53 26.79 12.77
CA ASP A 174 -24.38 27.56 13.69
C ASP A 174 -24.78 26.80 14.95
N GLY A 175 -24.42 25.51 15.02
CA GLY A 175 -24.70 24.60 16.13
C GLY A 175 -26.09 23.94 16.04
N THR A 176 -26.75 24.05 14.89
CA THR A 176 -28.05 23.45 14.60
C THR A 176 -27.96 22.68 13.29
N CYS A 177 -28.30 21.40 13.29
CA CYS A 177 -28.45 20.65 12.05
C CYS A 177 -29.59 21.27 11.20
N ASP A 178 -29.24 21.83 10.05
CA ASP A 178 -30.15 22.51 9.13
C ASP A 178 -30.41 21.69 7.85
N GLU A 179 -29.83 20.49 7.73
CA GLU A 179 -30.14 19.46 6.72
C GLU A 179 -31.57 18.89 6.84
N PRO A 180 -32.05 18.05 5.90
CA PRO A 180 -33.39 17.47 5.93
C PRO A 180 -33.75 16.75 7.24
N GLU A 181 -32.75 16.17 7.91
CA GLU A 181 -32.82 15.46 9.20
C GLU A 181 -32.96 16.43 10.38
N GLY A 182 -32.66 17.71 10.17
CA GLY A 182 -32.76 18.79 11.14
C GLY A 182 -33.86 19.80 10.80
N THR A 183 -33.50 21.06 10.55
CA THR A 183 -34.51 22.11 10.24
C THR A 183 -34.95 22.15 8.78
N GLY A 184 -34.29 21.40 7.88
CA GLY A 184 -34.62 21.31 6.46
C GLY A 184 -34.42 22.63 5.70
N ARG A 185 -33.47 23.45 6.14
CA ARG A 185 -33.08 24.72 5.50
C ARG A 185 -31.97 24.55 4.47
N CYS A 186 -31.27 23.45 4.52
CA CYS A 186 -30.12 23.11 3.72
C CYS A 186 -30.31 21.74 3.05
N ASP A 187 -29.66 21.56 1.90
CA ASP A 187 -29.73 20.30 1.15
C ASP A 187 -28.85 19.24 1.83
N GLU A 188 -29.18 17.96 1.68
CA GLU A 188 -28.41 16.85 2.26
C GLU A 188 -26.90 16.95 1.93
N GLY A 189 -26.05 16.83 2.95
CA GLY A 189 -24.59 16.94 2.81
C GLY A 189 -24.01 18.37 2.84
N SER A 190 -24.81 19.40 3.11
CA SER A 190 -24.37 20.80 3.15
C SER A 190 -24.21 21.42 4.54
N ASP A 191 -24.64 20.75 5.61
CA ASP A 191 -24.51 21.16 7.02
C ASP A 191 -24.00 20.01 7.93
N VAL A 192 -23.17 19.15 7.34
CA VAL A 192 -22.63 17.95 8.00
C VAL A 192 -21.91 18.25 9.31
N ASP A 193 -21.25 19.40 9.48
CA ASP A 193 -20.52 19.71 10.72
C ASP A 193 -21.44 19.85 11.94
N ASP A 194 -22.64 20.44 11.78
CA ASP A 194 -23.63 20.56 12.86
C ASP A 194 -24.49 19.30 12.97
N CYS A 195 -24.73 18.60 11.86
CA CYS A 195 -25.48 17.32 11.84
C CYS A 195 -24.67 16.12 12.32
N MET A 196 -23.34 16.18 12.28
CA MET A 196 -22.44 15.21 12.92
C MET A 196 -22.36 15.41 14.45
N GLY A 197 -23.00 16.44 14.99
CA GLY A 197 -23.16 16.66 16.42
C GLY A 197 -24.36 15.91 17.00
N ALA A 198 -24.10 15.01 17.96
CA ALA A 198 -25.11 14.32 18.78
C ALA A 198 -26.15 15.30 19.38
N THR A 199 -27.36 15.34 18.83
CA THR A 199 -28.48 16.14 19.40
C THR A 199 -29.27 15.35 20.45
N CYS A 200 -29.08 14.04 20.52
CA CYS A 200 -29.58 13.18 21.59
C CYS A 200 -28.51 12.97 22.68
N ALA A 201 -28.92 12.88 23.94
CA ALA A 201 -27.99 12.64 25.06
C ALA A 201 -27.28 11.29 24.96
N GLU A 202 -27.90 10.34 24.27
CA GLU A 202 -27.43 8.97 24.14
C GLU A 202 -26.87 8.65 22.75
N ALA A 203 -26.71 9.65 21.87
CA ALA A 203 -26.17 9.39 20.55
C ALA A 203 -24.69 8.97 20.57
N ASN A 204 -24.31 8.03 19.69
CA ASN A 204 -22.99 7.40 19.63
C ASN A 204 -22.63 6.60 20.89
N ASN A 205 -23.61 5.97 21.53
CA ASN A 205 -23.38 5.06 22.66
C ASN A 205 -23.19 3.60 22.21
N GLY A 206 -23.33 3.32 20.91
CA GLY A 206 -23.23 2.00 20.30
C GLY A 206 -24.52 1.19 20.31
N GLU A 207 -25.64 1.78 20.72
CA GLU A 207 -26.99 1.23 20.61
C GLU A 207 -27.85 2.18 19.77
N CYS A 208 -28.53 1.66 18.75
CA CYS A 208 -29.49 2.47 17.99
C CYS A 208 -30.66 2.89 18.90
N ASP A 209 -30.72 4.16 19.28
CA ASP A 209 -31.70 4.72 20.19
C ASP A 209 -32.89 5.42 19.48
N GLU A 210 -32.90 5.43 18.15
CA GLU A 210 -34.00 5.94 17.31
C GLU A 210 -35.25 5.03 17.33
N PRO A 211 -36.39 5.42 16.70
CA PRO A 211 -37.62 4.62 16.70
C PRO A 211 -37.47 3.18 16.18
N GLU A 212 -36.46 2.93 15.34
CA GLU A 212 -36.07 1.63 14.79
C GLU A 212 -35.37 0.73 15.83
N GLY A 213 -34.82 1.33 16.89
CA GLY A 213 -34.16 0.66 18.00
C GLY A 213 -34.89 0.85 19.33
N THR A 214 -34.28 1.55 20.30
CA THR A 214 -34.87 1.70 21.66
C THR A 214 -35.98 2.76 21.73
N GLY A 215 -36.04 3.69 20.78
CA GLY A 215 -37.02 4.78 20.71
C GLY A 215 -36.84 5.86 21.79
N ILE A 216 -35.63 6.04 22.29
CA ILE A 216 -35.25 7.09 23.27
C ILE A 216 -34.95 8.42 22.55
N CYS A 217 -34.34 8.34 21.37
CA CYS A 217 -33.96 9.45 20.51
C CYS A 217 -35.00 9.66 19.39
N ASP A 218 -35.09 10.90 18.89
CA ASP A 218 -35.90 11.20 17.70
C ASP A 218 -35.15 10.70 16.44
N GLU A 219 -35.88 10.38 15.37
CA GLU A 219 -35.31 9.91 14.09
C GLU A 219 -34.24 10.88 13.55
N GLY A 220 -33.09 10.37 13.11
CA GLY A 220 -31.93 11.11 12.64
C GLY A 220 -30.98 11.67 13.72
N THR A 221 -31.33 11.55 15.01
CA THR A 221 -30.53 12.12 16.11
C THR A 221 -29.48 11.17 16.72
N ASP A 222 -29.55 9.89 16.35
CA ASP A 222 -28.59 8.83 16.66
C ASP A 222 -28.29 7.96 15.42
N ALA A 223 -28.28 8.63 14.26
CA ALA A 223 -28.10 7.99 12.95
C ALA A 223 -26.77 7.23 12.83
N ALA A 224 -25.74 7.63 13.58
CA ALA A 224 -24.45 6.95 13.60
C ALA A 224 -24.55 5.52 14.14
N ASP A 225 -25.36 5.28 15.17
CA ASP A 225 -25.60 3.95 15.73
C ASP A 225 -26.72 3.21 14.95
N CYS A 226 -27.60 3.94 14.26
CA CYS A 226 -28.75 3.40 13.51
C CYS A 226 -28.53 3.21 11.99
N ALA A 227 -27.37 3.54 11.44
CA ALA A 227 -27.08 3.44 10.00
C ALA A 227 -27.04 2.00 9.44
N GLY A 228 -27.31 0.97 10.26
CA GLY A 228 -27.55 -0.41 9.83
C GLY A 228 -28.90 -0.91 10.34
N ALA A 229 -29.70 -1.60 9.50
CA ALA A 229 -30.93 -2.23 9.98
C ALA A 229 -30.59 -3.20 11.13
N PRO A 230 -31.31 -3.20 12.27
CA PRO A 230 -30.87 -3.95 13.42
C PRO A 230 -31.06 -5.45 13.16
N CYS A 231 -29.98 -6.10 12.74
CA CYS A 231 -29.93 -7.54 12.81
C CYS A 231 -29.96 -7.94 14.29
N PRO A 232 -30.74 -8.94 14.72
CA PRO A 232 -30.72 -9.40 16.11
C PRO A 232 -29.36 -9.94 16.58
N HIS A 233 -28.43 -10.08 15.64
CA HIS A 233 -27.19 -10.79 15.73
C HIS A 233 -25.96 -9.91 15.48
N VAL A 234 -26.10 -8.58 15.35
CA VAL A 234 -24.93 -7.69 15.15
C VAL A 234 -23.89 -7.84 16.26
N ASN A 235 -22.61 -7.91 15.90
CA ASN A 235 -21.47 -7.89 16.83
C ASN A 235 -21.47 -9.06 17.85
N ASN A 236 -21.93 -10.23 17.43
CA ASN A 236 -21.91 -11.42 18.28
C ASN A 236 -20.65 -12.28 18.09
N GLY A 237 -19.75 -11.86 17.19
CA GLY A 237 -18.51 -12.52 16.86
C GLY A 237 -18.66 -13.61 15.79
N ALA A 238 -19.78 -13.64 15.07
CA ALA A 238 -19.99 -14.53 13.94
C ALA A 238 -20.65 -13.74 12.81
N CYS A 239 -20.07 -13.81 11.59
CA CYS A 239 -20.67 -13.17 10.44
C CYS A 239 -22.03 -13.80 10.12
N ASP A 240 -23.09 -13.04 10.33
CA ASP A 240 -24.47 -13.50 10.17
C ASP A 240 -25.14 -12.97 8.89
N GLU A 241 -24.40 -12.25 8.04
CA GLU A 241 -24.76 -11.87 6.67
C GLU A 241 -24.86 -13.05 5.70
N PRO A 242 -25.37 -12.86 4.45
CA PRO A 242 -25.47 -13.94 3.46
C PRO A 242 -24.15 -14.69 3.15
N GLU A 243 -22.99 -14.07 3.39
CA GLU A 243 -21.65 -14.66 3.29
C GLU A 243 -21.33 -15.62 4.45
N GLY A 244 -22.05 -15.50 5.57
CA GLY A 244 -21.93 -16.33 6.76
C GLY A 244 -23.19 -17.14 7.03
N SER A 245 -23.88 -16.91 8.15
CA SER A 245 -25.04 -17.73 8.56
C SER A 245 -26.36 -17.35 7.86
N GLY A 246 -26.44 -16.15 7.27
CA GLY A 246 -27.62 -15.62 6.59
C GLY A 246 -28.80 -15.27 7.52
N TYR A 247 -28.53 -14.95 8.79
CA TYR A 247 -29.53 -14.41 9.72
C TYR A 247 -29.72 -12.89 9.61
N CYS A 248 -28.81 -12.20 8.93
CA CYS A 248 -28.77 -10.76 8.71
C CYS A 248 -28.90 -10.43 7.21
N GLU A 249 -29.41 -9.23 6.89
CA GLU A 249 -29.35 -8.69 5.53
C GLU A 249 -27.94 -8.15 5.24
N GLU A 250 -27.51 -8.15 3.98
CA GLU A 250 -26.19 -7.64 3.58
C GLU A 250 -25.99 -6.20 4.06
N GLY A 251 -24.86 -5.90 4.71
CA GLY A 251 -24.55 -4.58 5.26
C GLY A 251 -25.06 -4.31 6.68
N THR A 252 -25.54 -5.33 7.42
CA THR A 252 -26.12 -5.16 8.77
C THR A 252 -25.34 -5.83 9.90
N ASP A 253 -24.40 -6.74 9.59
CA ASP A 253 -23.47 -7.35 10.55
C ASP A 253 -22.01 -7.17 10.07
N VAL A 254 -21.79 -6.00 9.47
CA VAL A 254 -20.54 -5.65 8.80
C VAL A 254 -19.36 -5.75 9.76
N ALA A 255 -19.51 -5.42 11.04
CA ALA A 255 -18.38 -5.48 11.97
C ALA A 255 -17.87 -6.92 12.23
N ASP A 256 -18.73 -7.94 12.19
CA ASP A 256 -18.31 -9.35 12.27
C ASP A 256 -17.92 -9.91 10.87
N CYS A 257 -18.32 -9.23 9.78
CA CYS A 257 -18.08 -9.65 8.38
C CYS A 257 -16.95 -8.89 7.64
N GLU A 258 -16.58 -7.67 8.05
CA GLU A 258 -15.51 -6.84 7.48
C GLU A 258 -14.14 -7.30 7.97
N THR A 259 -14.08 -7.84 9.19
CA THR A 259 -13.00 -8.76 9.55
C THR A 259 -13.32 -10.11 8.96
N GLY A 260 -13.09 -10.26 7.66
CA GLY A 260 -13.19 -11.52 6.94
C GLY A 260 -12.27 -12.56 7.55
N ALA A 261 -12.67 -13.18 8.65
CA ALA A 261 -12.34 -14.56 8.93
C ALA A 261 -13.17 -15.37 7.95
N VAL A 262 -12.67 -15.50 6.71
CA VAL A 262 -12.96 -16.73 5.98
C VAL A 262 -12.51 -17.81 6.95
N ALA A 263 -13.45 -18.49 7.61
CA ALA A 263 -13.13 -19.52 8.57
C ALA A 263 -12.42 -20.64 7.82
N CYS A 264 -11.09 -20.52 7.71
CA CYS A 264 -10.26 -21.45 6.98
C CYS A 264 -10.22 -22.81 7.68
N ASP A 265 -10.65 -22.86 8.95
CA ASP A 265 -10.61 -24.03 9.82
C ASP A 265 -11.49 -25.20 9.33
N ASP A 266 -12.53 -24.93 8.54
CA ASP A 266 -13.56 -25.92 8.15
C ASP A 266 -13.28 -26.58 6.78
N ILE A 267 -12.12 -26.27 6.19
CA ILE A 267 -11.67 -26.89 4.92
C ILE A 267 -11.29 -28.37 5.13
N GLY A 268 -11.12 -28.81 6.38
CA GLY A 268 -10.93 -30.21 6.77
C GLY A 268 -9.55 -30.79 6.40
N VAL A 269 -8.65 -29.95 5.88
CA VAL A 269 -7.24 -30.26 5.61
C VAL A 269 -6.37 -29.04 5.90
N CYS A 270 -5.32 -29.21 6.72
CA CYS A 270 -4.33 -28.15 6.96
C CYS A 270 -3.75 -27.59 5.65
N GLY A 271 -3.35 -28.49 4.75
CA GLY A 271 -2.87 -28.12 3.42
C GLY A 271 -1.43 -27.61 3.39
N SER A 272 -1.16 -26.63 2.55
CA SER A 272 0.15 -26.03 2.27
C SER A 272 -0.02 -24.56 1.92
N ALA A 273 1.08 -23.85 1.63
CA ALA A 273 1.04 -22.47 1.13
C ALA A 273 0.21 -22.27 -0.16
N THR A 274 -0.24 -23.35 -0.82
CA THR A 274 -1.04 -23.29 -2.06
C THR A 274 -2.31 -24.14 -2.01
N SER A 275 -2.65 -24.76 -0.87
CA SER A 275 -3.88 -25.54 -0.71
C SER A 275 -4.35 -25.62 0.75
N GLY A 276 -5.63 -25.94 0.97
CA GLY A 276 -6.17 -26.16 2.32
C GLY A 276 -6.25 -24.90 3.17
N CYS A 277 -6.32 -25.08 4.49
CA CYS A 277 -6.45 -23.99 5.46
C CYS A 277 -5.29 -22.98 5.39
N VAL A 278 -4.06 -23.46 5.23
CA VAL A 278 -2.88 -22.59 5.19
C VAL A 278 -2.92 -21.61 4.02
N ALA A 279 -3.32 -22.04 2.82
CA ALA A 279 -3.47 -21.13 1.69
C ALA A 279 -4.61 -20.13 1.89
N CYS A 280 -5.74 -20.58 2.43
CA CYS A 280 -6.87 -19.71 2.76
C CYS A 280 -6.48 -18.61 3.75
N ALA A 281 -5.75 -18.97 4.82
CA ALA A 281 -5.33 -18.01 5.84
C ALA A 281 -4.27 -17.04 5.30
N ASN A 282 -3.31 -17.54 4.51
CA ASN A 282 -2.25 -16.71 3.91
C ASN A 282 -2.77 -15.72 2.84
N GLU A 283 -3.85 -16.06 2.14
CA GLU A 283 -4.50 -15.16 1.17
C GLU A 283 -5.54 -14.24 1.82
N GLY A 284 -5.87 -14.50 3.09
CA GLY A 284 -6.91 -13.80 3.85
C GLY A 284 -6.37 -13.27 5.17
N SER A 285 -6.90 -13.78 6.28
CA SER A 285 -6.78 -13.15 7.60
C SER A 285 -5.37 -13.14 8.20
N CYS A 286 -4.41 -13.92 7.68
CA CYS A 286 -3.02 -13.94 8.14
C CYS A 286 -2.04 -13.36 7.10
N ALA A 287 -2.55 -12.66 6.07
CA ALA A 287 -1.72 -12.10 5.01
C ALA A 287 -0.75 -11.03 5.55
N ASP A 288 -1.21 -10.19 6.48
CA ASP A 288 -0.41 -9.09 7.04
C ASP A 288 0.74 -9.61 7.92
N GLU A 289 0.48 -10.61 8.77
CA GLU A 289 1.52 -11.25 9.59
C GLU A 289 2.54 -12.00 8.71
N LEU A 290 2.08 -12.63 7.64
CA LEU A 290 2.95 -13.27 6.65
C LEU A 290 3.83 -12.24 5.93
N GLU A 291 3.25 -11.12 5.48
CA GLU A 291 3.99 -10.04 4.85
C GLU A 291 5.03 -9.45 5.81
N ALA A 292 4.64 -9.17 7.06
CA ALA A 292 5.56 -8.70 8.10
C ALA A 292 6.73 -9.67 8.33
N CYS A 293 6.48 -10.98 8.31
CA CYS A 293 7.55 -11.98 8.41
C CYS A 293 8.43 -12.02 7.16
N THR A 294 7.87 -11.92 5.96
CA THR A 294 8.66 -12.00 4.72
C THR A 294 9.54 -10.76 4.48
N ILE A 295 9.15 -9.59 4.99
CA ILE A 295 9.95 -8.36 4.94
C ILE A 295 11.08 -8.37 5.98
N SER A 296 10.94 -9.14 7.07
CA SER A 296 11.96 -9.28 8.11
C SER A 296 13.00 -10.34 7.73
N ASP A 297 14.24 -9.93 7.47
CA ASP A 297 15.36 -10.85 7.19
C ASP A 297 15.51 -11.92 8.29
N ASP A 298 15.39 -11.53 9.55
CA ASP A 298 15.50 -12.46 10.68
C ASP A 298 14.34 -13.47 10.72
N CYS A 299 13.11 -13.05 10.42
CA CYS A 299 11.97 -13.98 10.34
C CYS A 299 12.12 -14.93 9.15
N TYR A 300 12.56 -14.42 8.00
CA TYR A 300 12.84 -15.23 6.81
C TYR A 300 13.91 -16.31 7.08
N PHE A 301 15.04 -15.93 7.68
CA PHE A 301 16.10 -16.89 8.00
C PHE A 301 15.71 -17.85 9.13
N LEU A 302 14.90 -17.40 10.10
CA LEU A 302 14.32 -18.26 11.13
C LEU A 302 13.45 -19.36 10.49
N VAL A 303 12.51 -18.98 9.61
CA VAL A 303 11.63 -19.94 8.92
C VAL A 303 12.45 -20.94 8.09
N GLN A 304 13.46 -20.48 7.33
CA GLN A 304 14.34 -21.39 6.59
C GLN A 304 15.09 -22.37 7.51
N CYS A 305 15.56 -21.89 8.66
CA CYS A 305 16.24 -22.71 9.65
C CYS A 305 15.31 -23.79 10.20
N LEU A 306 14.10 -23.40 10.63
CA LEU A 306 13.09 -24.29 11.22
C LEU A 306 12.67 -25.42 10.26
N VAL A 307 12.49 -25.14 8.97
CA VAL A 307 12.12 -26.17 7.96
C VAL A 307 13.19 -27.26 7.80
N THR A 308 14.45 -26.97 8.12
CA THR A 308 15.56 -27.94 8.03
C THR A 308 15.79 -28.72 9.32
N CYS A 309 15.14 -28.35 10.42
CA CYS A 309 15.36 -28.98 11.71
C CYS A 309 14.66 -30.33 11.86
N ALA A 310 15.35 -31.27 12.52
CA ALA A 310 14.87 -32.64 12.74
C ALA A 310 14.54 -32.94 14.22
N ASP A 311 14.99 -32.09 15.15
CA ASP A 311 14.80 -32.25 16.59
C ASP A 311 14.75 -30.89 17.31
N ASP A 312 14.31 -30.91 18.57
CA ASP A 312 14.10 -29.72 19.39
C ASP A 312 15.40 -28.93 19.61
N ALA A 313 16.55 -29.61 19.68
CA ALA A 313 17.84 -28.94 19.87
C ALA A 313 18.23 -28.08 18.66
N CYS A 314 17.84 -28.50 17.45
CA CYS A 314 17.97 -27.69 16.25
C CYS A 314 17.03 -26.48 16.27
N ILE A 315 15.78 -26.67 16.68
CA ILE A 315 14.78 -25.59 16.80
C ILE A 315 15.28 -24.52 17.78
N ASP A 316 15.73 -24.92 18.96
CA ASP A 316 16.30 -24.02 19.98
C ASP A 316 17.48 -23.21 19.42
N ALA A 317 18.34 -23.85 18.62
CA ALA A 317 19.48 -23.17 17.99
C ALA A 317 19.05 -22.15 16.92
N CYS A 318 17.98 -22.42 16.16
CA CYS A 318 17.41 -21.46 15.21
C CYS A 318 16.81 -20.25 15.93
N VAL A 319 16.02 -20.49 16.99
CA VAL A 319 15.40 -19.44 17.81
C VAL A 319 16.46 -18.56 18.47
N GLU A 320 17.57 -19.14 18.96
CA GLU A 320 18.69 -18.38 19.53
C GLU A 320 19.46 -17.58 18.46
N ALA A 321 19.53 -18.08 17.23
CA ALA A 321 20.24 -17.42 16.14
C ALA A 321 19.50 -16.20 15.56
N TYR A 322 18.16 -16.19 15.61
CA TYR A 322 17.32 -15.15 15.00
C TYR A 322 16.29 -14.57 15.98
N PRO A 323 16.73 -13.96 17.10
CA PRO A 323 15.84 -13.57 18.20
C PRO A 323 14.77 -12.53 17.79
N ASP A 324 15.10 -11.63 16.87
CA ASP A 324 14.17 -10.60 16.40
C ASP A 324 13.11 -11.18 15.44
N GLY A 325 13.45 -12.26 14.73
CA GLY A 325 12.52 -13.01 13.87
C GLY A 325 11.48 -13.81 14.65
N VAL A 326 11.78 -14.20 15.90
CA VAL A 326 10.89 -15.03 16.74
C VAL A 326 9.57 -14.33 17.01
N GLN A 327 9.58 -13.03 17.29
CA GLN A 327 8.35 -12.29 17.60
C GLN A 327 7.42 -12.24 16.39
N THR A 328 7.96 -11.89 15.22
CA THR A 328 7.19 -11.78 13.98
C THR A 328 6.69 -13.14 13.52
N TYR A 329 7.54 -14.18 13.63
CA TYR A 329 7.14 -15.55 13.30
C TYR A 329 6.07 -16.07 14.27
N SER A 330 6.15 -15.76 15.57
CA SER A 330 5.14 -16.16 16.56
C SER A 330 3.78 -15.52 16.30
N SER A 331 3.73 -14.26 15.86
CA SER A 331 2.46 -13.62 15.45
C SER A 331 1.84 -14.34 14.26
N TYR A 332 2.65 -14.65 13.24
CA TYR A 332 2.20 -15.40 12.06
C TYR A 332 1.74 -16.82 12.43
N ASP A 333 2.54 -17.56 13.20
CA ASP A 333 2.22 -18.94 13.61
C ASP A 333 0.94 -18.99 14.44
N ARG A 334 0.76 -18.04 15.36
CA ARG A 334 -0.48 -17.91 16.14
C ARG A 334 -1.70 -17.63 15.27
N CYS A 335 -1.60 -16.65 14.35
CA CYS A 335 -2.71 -16.37 13.43
C CYS A 335 -3.07 -17.64 12.65
N LEU A 336 -2.07 -18.31 12.10
CA LEU A 336 -2.26 -19.50 11.28
C LEU A 336 -2.81 -20.68 12.08
N ASN A 337 -2.11 -21.12 13.13
CA ASN A 337 -2.39 -22.38 13.83
C ASN A 337 -3.40 -22.24 14.97
N CYS A 338 -3.55 -21.07 15.58
CA CYS A 338 -4.45 -20.86 16.71
C CYS A 338 -5.76 -20.20 16.31
N GLU A 339 -5.71 -19.25 15.38
CA GLU A 339 -6.87 -18.41 15.05
C GLU A 339 -7.58 -18.92 13.79
N GLN A 340 -6.85 -19.24 12.72
CA GLN A 340 -7.46 -19.59 11.42
C GLN A 340 -7.51 -21.09 11.11
N CYS A 341 -6.55 -21.90 11.60
CA CYS A 341 -6.40 -23.31 11.19
C CYS A 341 -6.37 -24.32 12.35
N TYR A 342 -6.86 -23.95 13.53
CA TYR A 342 -6.76 -24.79 14.74
C TYR A 342 -7.25 -26.23 14.53
N TYR A 343 -8.47 -26.42 14.01
CA TYR A 343 -9.01 -27.76 13.79
C TYR A 343 -8.42 -28.46 12.56
N SER A 344 -8.14 -27.72 11.50
CA SER A 344 -7.60 -28.27 10.25
C SER A 344 -6.13 -28.72 10.36
N CYS A 345 -5.32 -28.03 11.16
CA CYS A 345 -3.90 -28.32 11.40
C CYS A 345 -3.65 -29.10 12.71
N GLY A 346 -4.67 -29.30 13.54
CA GLY A 346 -4.57 -30.13 14.74
C GLY A 346 -3.85 -29.46 15.91
N GLY A 347 -3.83 -28.12 15.95
CA GLY A 347 -3.25 -27.32 17.04
C GLY A 347 -1.75 -27.55 17.25
N SER A 348 -1.01 -27.96 16.21
CA SER A 348 0.45 -28.13 16.29
C SER A 348 1.16 -26.79 16.03
N ASP A 349 1.16 -25.93 17.05
CA ASP A 349 1.96 -24.70 17.10
C ASP A 349 3.37 -25.01 17.67
N VAL A 350 4.39 -24.30 17.20
CA VAL A 350 5.76 -24.32 17.72
C VAL A 350 5.86 -23.62 19.09
N PHE A 351 5.00 -22.64 19.36
CA PHE A 351 5.02 -21.73 20.52
C PHE A 351 3.82 -21.84 21.47
N GLU A 352 2.98 -22.85 21.30
CA GLU A 352 1.71 -23.06 22.04
C GLU A 352 0.65 -21.97 21.78
N CYS A 353 -0.52 -22.42 21.33
CA CYS A 353 -1.80 -21.74 21.56
C CYS A 353 -2.21 -21.88 23.05
#